data_AF-A0A0F8XPR0-F1
#
_entry.id   AF-A0A0F8XPR0-F1
#
_cell.length_a   1.000
_cell.length_b   1.000
_cell.length_c   1.000
_cell.angle_alpha   90.00
_cell.angle_beta   90.00
_cell.angle_gamma   90.00
#
_symmetry.space_group_name_H-M   'P 1'
#
loop_
_entity.id
_entity.type
_entity.pdbx_description
1 polymer ?
#
loop_
_entity_poly.entity_id
_entity_poly.type
_entity_poly.pdbx_seq_one_letter_code
_entity_poly.pdbx_strand_id
1 'polypeptide(L)'
;MASNEEEKVKFNWKKFAKKNWKVFAAFITACIVAFIGALLVIKWFMDTSTLGGQGNWTFDQFSLENVVGFMMLLTVWELLFVGVPALVFFGVFGYLWWRNLSTETKEEFKEESKKKNWKSSNTTRGGGGSFFMFIVFIIVVAIEGKWGTGFSLLPYSYFVWAYFRGFLWTGIIIGIPIVIAVTVWYLTKKSKKEE
;
A
#
# COMPACT_ATOMS: atom_id res chain seq x y z
N MET A 1 23.28 -24.66 -46.52
CA MET A 1 23.76 -24.19 -45.20
C MET A 1 22.55 -23.66 -44.46
N ALA A 2 22.05 -24.47 -43.53
CA ALA A 2 20.76 -24.26 -42.86
C ALA A 2 20.85 -23.12 -41.84
N SER A 3 20.19 -22.01 -42.13
CA SER A 3 19.79 -21.02 -41.15
C SER A 3 18.64 -21.62 -40.32
N ASN A 4 18.98 -22.35 -39.25
CA ASN A 4 18.00 -22.79 -38.27
C ASN A 4 17.54 -21.58 -37.46
N GLU A 5 16.39 -21.08 -37.87
CA GLU A 5 15.34 -20.47 -37.07
C GLU A 5 15.62 -20.44 -35.56
N GLU A 6 15.94 -19.25 -35.04
CA GLU A 6 15.67 -18.91 -33.65
C GLU A 6 14.15 -18.91 -33.45
N GLU A 7 13.57 -20.11 -33.31
CA GLU A 7 12.17 -20.29 -33.02
C GLU A 7 11.90 -19.63 -31.68
N LYS A 8 11.20 -18.48 -31.71
CA LYS A 8 10.75 -17.77 -30.52
C LYS A 8 9.79 -18.69 -29.78
N VAL A 9 10.30 -19.46 -28.82
CA VAL A 9 9.49 -20.20 -27.85
C VAL A 9 8.74 -19.17 -27.00
N LYS A 10 7.60 -18.71 -27.53
CA LYS A 10 6.69 -17.78 -26.88
C LYS A 10 5.84 -18.62 -25.93
N PHE A 11 5.99 -18.43 -24.62
CA PHE A 11 5.29 -19.25 -23.65
C PHE A 11 3.77 -19.23 -23.92
N ASN A 12 3.21 -20.40 -24.19
CA ASN A 12 1.83 -20.51 -24.66
C ASN A 12 0.86 -20.50 -23.47
N TRP A 13 0.59 -19.29 -22.94
CA TRP A 13 -0.30 -19.03 -21.80
C TRP A 13 -1.66 -19.71 -21.91
N LYS A 14 -2.25 -19.78 -23.12
CA LYS A 14 -3.54 -20.45 -23.34
C LYS A 14 -3.45 -21.95 -23.08
N LYS A 15 -2.38 -22.61 -23.53
CA LYS A 15 -2.18 -24.06 -23.32
C LYS A 15 -1.91 -24.36 -21.85
N PHE A 16 -1.13 -23.52 -21.19
CA PHE A 16 -0.82 -23.64 -19.75
C PHE A 16 -2.05 -23.43 -18.85
N ALA A 17 -2.85 -22.39 -19.12
CA ALA A 17 -4.09 -22.12 -18.38
C ALA A 17 -5.13 -23.23 -18.59
N LYS A 18 -5.24 -23.78 -19.81
CA LYS A 18 -6.15 -24.90 -20.09
C LYS A 18 -5.71 -26.19 -19.40
N LYS A 19 -4.39 -26.46 -19.31
CA LYS A 19 -3.81 -27.61 -18.60
C LYS A 19 -4.06 -27.55 -17.09
N ASN A 20 -4.01 -26.35 -16.50
CA ASN A 20 -4.18 -26.14 -15.05
C ASN A 20 -5.53 -25.48 -14.68
N TRP A 21 -6.54 -25.56 -15.54
CA TRP A 21 -7.79 -24.79 -15.39
C TRP A 21 -8.50 -25.02 -14.06
N LYS A 22 -8.47 -26.24 -13.51
CA LYS A 22 -9.05 -26.55 -12.19
C LYS A 22 -8.40 -25.75 -11.06
N VAL A 23 -7.08 -25.56 -11.12
CA VAL A 23 -6.33 -24.77 -10.14
C VAL A 23 -6.65 -23.28 -10.30
N PHE A 24 -6.71 -22.78 -11.55
CA PHE A 24 -7.13 -21.40 -11.81
C PHE A 24 -8.54 -21.12 -11.31
N ALA A 25 -9.50 -22.02 -11.57
CA ALA A 25 -10.85 -21.91 -11.05
C ALA A 25 -10.86 -21.85 -9.51
N ALA A 26 -10.10 -22.73 -8.84
CA ALA A 26 -9.99 -22.71 -7.38
C ALA A 26 -9.40 -21.40 -6.83
N PHE A 27 -8.38 -20.83 -7.50
CA PHE A 27 -7.81 -19.53 -7.14
C PHE A 27 -8.82 -18.39 -7.30
N ILE A 28 -9.57 -18.36 -8.40
CA ILE A 28 -10.62 -17.36 -8.63
C ILE A 28 -11.69 -17.46 -7.55
N THR A 29 -12.14 -18.68 -7.23
CA THR A 29 -13.10 -18.91 -6.16
C THR A 29 -12.54 -18.44 -4.81
N ALA A 30 -11.28 -18.74 -4.49
CA ALA A 30 -10.64 -18.26 -3.26
C ALA A 30 -10.58 -16.73 -3.19
N CYS A 31 -10.27 -16.03 -4.29
CA CYS A 31 -10.30 -14.57 -4.35
C CYS A 31 -11.71 -14.01 -4.08
N ILE A 32 -12.75 -14.62 -4.67
CA ILE A 32 -14.15 -14.21 -4.44
C ILE A 32 -14.52 -14.41 -2.97
N VAL A 33 -14.17 -15.56 -2.38
CA VAL A 33 -14.43 -15.84 -0.96
C VAL A 33 -13.70 -14.85 -0.06
N ALA A 34 -12.43 -14.54 -0.34
CA ALA A 34 -11.67 -13.55 0.41
C ALA A 34 -12.30 -12.15 0.31
N PHE A 35 -12.76 -11.76 -0.88
CA PHE A 35 -13.44 -10.48 -1.08
C PHE A 35 -14.77 -10.39 -0.32
N ILE A 36 -15.59 -11.44 -0.38
CA ILE A 36 -16.83 -11.52 0.41
C ILE A 36 -16.50 -11.47 1.91
N GLY A 37 -15.45 -12.20 2.34
CA GLY A 37 -14.95 -12.16 3.71
C GLY A 37 -14.59 -10.74 4.16
N ALA A 38 -13.90 -9.95 3.32
CA ALA A 38 -13.56 -8.57 3.62
C ALA A 38 -14.80 -7.69 3.81
N LEU A 39 -15.80 -7.83 2.93
CA LEU A 39 -17.08 -7.11 3.09
C LEU A 39 -17.82 -7.50 4.38
N LEU A 40 -17.80 -8.78 4.73
CA LEU A 40 -18.40 -9.26 5.98
C LEU A 40 -17.66 -8.75 7.21
N VAL A 41 -16.33 -8.66 7.17
CA VAL A 41 -15.53 -8.07 8.26
C VAL A 41 -15.85 -6.59 8.41
N ILE A 42 -15.96 -5.83 7.32
CA ILE A 42 -16.37 -4.42 7.37
C ILE A 42 -17.74 -4.29 8.01
N LYS A 43 -18.73 -5.06 7.56
CA LYS A 43 -20.09 -5.04 8.13
C LYS A 43 -20.06 -5.40 9.62
N TRP A 44 -19.42 -6.51 9.98
CA TRP A 44 -19.32 -6.95 11.37
C TRP A 44 -18.63 -5.90 12.25
N PHE A 45 -17.58 -5.26 11.74
CA PHE A 45 -16.87 -4.21 12.44
C PHE A 45 -17.75 -2.97 12.62
N MET A 46 -18.52 -2.57 11.61
CA MET A 46 -19.52 -1.50 11.74
C MET A 46 -20.58 -1.80 12.80
N ASP A 47 -21.07 -3.05 12.86
CA ASP A 47 -22.12 -3.45 13.79
C ASP A 47 -21.63 -3.58 15.25
N THR A 48 -20.33 -3.80 15.46
CA THR A 48 -19.75 -4.09 16.79
C THR A 48 -18.87 -2.97 17.36
N SER A 49 -18.26 -2.15 16.50
CA SER A 49 -17.33 -1.10 16.90
C SER A 49 -18.04 0.06 17.58
N THR A 50 -17.51 0.48 18.73
CA THR A 50 -17.92 1.73 19.40
C THR A 50 -17.47 2.96 18.61
N LEU A 51 -16.35 2.86 17.88
CA LEU A 51 -15.90 3.88 16.93
C LEU A 51 -16.86 3.84 15.73
N GLY A 52 -17.74 4.82 15.61
CA GLY A 52 -18.82 4.83 14.61
C GLY A 52 -20.21 4.48 15.17
N GLY A 53 -20.35 4.37 16.50
CA GLY A 53 -21.65 4.22 17.16
C GLY A 53 -22.41 2.97 16.76
N GLN A 54 -21.69 1.89 16.45
CA GLN A 54 -22.27 0.62 16.01
C GLN A 54 -23.18 0.78 14.78
N GLY A 55 -22.79 1.67 13.86
CA GLY A 55 -23.51 1.93 12.61
C GLY A 55 -24.62 2.98 12.71
N ASN A 56 -24.87 3.55 13.89
CA ASN A 56 -25.95 4.54 14.09
C ASN A 56 -25.49 5.99 13.96
N TRP A 57 -24.17 6.24 13.93
CA TRP A 57 -23.67 7.61 13.85
C TRP A 57 -23.80 8.20 12.45
N THR A 58 -24.13 9.48 12.40
CA THR A 58 -24.10 10.30 11.20
C THR A 58 -22.71 10.94 11.01
N PHE A 59 -22.40 11.40 9.80
CA PHE A 59 -21.07 11.94 9.46
C PHE A 59 -20.62 13.13 10.32
N ASP A 60 -21.57 13.88 10.87
CA ASP A 60 -21.35 15.06 11.71
C ASP A 60 -20.92 14.71 13.16
N GLN A 61 -21.16 13.47 13.59
CA GLN A 61 -20.77 12.92 14.89
C GLN A 61 -19.35 12.32 14.88
N PHE A 62 -18.76 12.14 13.70
CA PHE A 62 -17.39 11.68 13.60
C PHE A 62 -16.42 12.76 14.09
N SER A 63 -15.41 12.32 14.82
CA SER A 63 -14.22 13.10 15.17
C SER A 63 -13.01 12.50 14.46
N LEU A 64 -11.90 13.25 14.45
CA LEU A 64 -10.67 12.77 13.84
C LEU A 64 -10.14 11.52 14.55
N GLU A 65 -10.26 11.48 15.87
CA GLU A 65 -10.01 10.32 16.72
C GLU A 65 -10.77 9.08 16.25
N ASN A 66 -12.09 9.20 16.10
CA ASN A 66 -12.93 8.06 15.75
C ASN A 66 -12.67 7.58 14.32
N VAL A 67 -12.44 8.50 13.37
CA VAL A 67 -12.11 8.12 11.99
C VAL A 67 -10.76 7.39 11.92
N VAL A 68 -9.72 7.95 12.52
CA VAL A 68 -8.38 7.36 12.48
C VAL A 68 -8.36 6.03 13.22
N GLY A 69 -8.97 5.96 14.41
CA GLY A 69 -9.12 4.73 15.18
C GLY A 69 -9.91 3.66 14.43
N PHE A 70 -11.04 4.03 13.82
CA PHE A 70 -11.86 3.13 13.00
C PHE A 70 -11.06 2.55 11.84
N MET A 71 -10.36 3.38 11.07
CA MET A 71 -9.57 2.93 9.91
C MET A 71 -8.41 2.01 10.33
N MET A 72 -7.70 2.33 11.42
CA MET A 72 -6.61 1.48 11.92
C MET A 72 -7.14 0.12 12.40
N LEU A 73 -8.17 0.11 13.24
CA LEU A 73 -8.70 -1.12 13.82
C LEU A 73 -9.40 -1.98 12.76
N LEU A 74 -10.11 -1.37 11.82
CA LEU A 74 -10.67 -2.06 10.65
C LEU A 74 -9.56 -2.74 9.84
N THR A 75 -8.46 -2.03 9.57
CA THR A 75 -7.32 -2.59 8.82
C THR A 75 -6.71 -3.79 9.55
N VAL A 76 -6.58 -3.71 10.87
CA VAL A 76 -6.08 -4.83 11.69
C VAL A 76 -7.00 -6.04 11.59
N TRP A 77 -8.32 -5.84 11.73
CA TRP A 77 -9.28 -6.95 11.65
C TRP A 77 -9.39 -7.54 10.25
N GLU A 78 -9.34 -6.71 9.21
CA GLU A 78 -9.30 -7.18 7.83
C GLU A 78 -8.04 -8.00 7.55
N LEU A 79 -6.88 -7.51 7.99
CA LEU A 79 -5.62 -8.24 7.87
C LEU A 79 -5.66 -9.55 8.67
N LEU A 80 -6.25 -9.56 9.86
CA LEU A 80 -6.32 -10.76 10.70
C LEU A 80 -7.28 -11.81 10.13
N PHE A 81 -8.51 -11.44 9.80
CA PHE A 81 -9.56 -12.38 9.41
C PHE A 81 -9.54 -12.74 7.92
N VAL A 82 -9.05 -11.85 7.06
CA VAL A 82 -8.97 -12.09 5.62
C VAL A 82 -7.52 -12.21 5.18
N GLY A 83 -6.68 -11.25 5.58
CA GLY A 83 -5.28 -11.19 5.17
C GLY A 83 -4.48 -12.44 5.56
N VAL A 84 -4.53 -12.87 6.83
CA VAL A 84 -3.78 -14.04 7.32
C VAL A 84 -4.27 -15.32 6.64
N PRO A 85 -5.57 -15.66 6.64
CA PRO A 85 -6.05 -16.85 5.92
C PRO A 85 -5.75 -16.82 4.42
N ALA A 86 -5.89 -15.66 3.76
CA ALA A 86 -5.55 -15.52 2.35
C ALA A 86 -4.05 -15.74 2.12
N LEU A 87 -3.18 -15.15 2.94
CA LEU A 87 -1.73 -15.32 2.85
C LEU A 87 -1.33 -16.77 3.05
N VAL A 88 -1.91 -17.45 4.05
CA VAL A 88 -1.67 -18.89 4.27
C VAL A 88 -2.15 -19.71 3.08
N PHE A 89 -3.37 -19.45 2.57
CA PHE A 89 -3.91 -20.17 1.43
C PHE A 89 -3.04 -19.97 0.18
N PHE A 90 -2.81 -18.73 -0.24
CA PHE A 90 -2.02 -18.44 -1.43
C PHE A 90 -0.55 -18.82 -1.28
N GLY A 91 0.02 -18.68 -0.08
CA GLY A 91 1.39 -19.09 0.22
C GLY A 91 1.58 -20.60 0.13
N VAL A 92 0.75 -21.38 0.84
CA VAL A 92 0.88 -22.84 0.90
C VAL A 92 0.42 -23.49 -0.40
N PHE A 93 -0.77 -23.15 -0.91
CA PHE A 93 -1.28 -23.74 -2.15
C PHE A 93 -0.51 -23.24 -3.37
N GLY A 94 -0.08 -21.98 -3.38
CA GLY A 94 0.81 -21.45 -4.42
C GLY A 94 2.16 -22.18 -4.43
N TYR A 95 2.76 -22.41 -3.26
CA TYR A 95 4.00 -23.17 -3.13
C TYR A 95 3.84 -24.63 -3.57
N LEU A 96 2.78 -25.32 -3.11
CA LEU A 96 2.50 -26.71 -3.48
C LEU A 96 2.24 -26.85 -4.99
N TRP A 97 1.48 -25.93 -5.58
CA TRP A 97 1.24 -25.90 -7.01
C TRP A 97 2.54 -25.64 -7.78
N TRP A 98 3.35 -24.67 -7.35
CA TRP A 98 4.65 -24.38 -7.95
C TRP A 98 5.58 -25.59 -7.90
N ARG A 99 5.60 -26.33 -6.78
CA ARG A 99 6.39 -27.55 -6.66
C ARG A 99 5.94 -28.63 -7.63
N ASN A 100 4.63 -28.75 -7.88
CA ASN A 100 4.05 -29.77 -8.75
C ASN A 100 4.10 -29.46 -10.26
N LEU A 101 4.59 -28.28 -10.66
CA LEU A 101 4.82 -27.97 -12.08
C LEU A 101 5.98 -28.79 -12.66
N SER A 102 5.80 -29.27 -13.90
CA SER A 102 6.81 -30.00 -14.67
C SER A 102 8.12 -29.22 -14.81
N THR A 103 9.25 -29.93 -14.80
CA THR A 103 10.60 -29.35 -14.91
C THR A 103 10.80 -28.56 -16.20
N GLU A 104 10.31 -29.05 -17.35
CA GLU A 104 10.25 -28.31 -18.62
C GLU A 104 9.60 -26.94 -18.48
N THR A 105 8.43 -26.88 -17.81
CA THR A 105 7.69 -25.62 -17.64
C THR A 105 8.43 -24.66 -16.71
N LYS A 106 9.11 -25.18 -15.67
CA LYS A 106 9.94 -24.37 -14.77
C LYS A 106 11.15 -23.79 -15.49
N GLU A 107 11.73 -24.53 -16.44
CA GLU A 107 12.86 -24.08 -17.25
C GLU A 107 12.43 -23.01 -18.26
N GLU A 108 11.30 -23.19 -18.95
CA GLU A 108 10.68 -22.16 -19.80
C GLU A 108 10.40 -20.86 -19.01
N PHE A 109 9.85 -20.96 -17.79
CA PHE A 109 9.65 -19.80 -16.91
C PHE A 109 10.97 -19.15 -16.48
N LYS A 110 12.01 -19.95 -16.22
CA LYS A 110 13.34 -19.45 -15.81
C LYS A 110 14.02 -18.71 -16.97
N GLU A 111 13.88 -19.20 -18.19
CA GLU A 111 14.38 -18.55 -19.40
C GLU A 111 13.62 -17.26 -19.74
N GLU A 112 12.29 -17.24 -19.61
CA GLU A 112 11.51 -16.00 -19.74
C GLU A 112 11.84 -14.98 -18.62
N SER A 113 12.06 -15.44 -17.38
CA SER A 113 12.44 -14.56 -16.26
C SER A 113 13.84 -13.96 -16.40
N LYS A 114 14.78 -14.69 -17.03
CA LYS A 114 16.11 -14.18 -17.37
C LYS A 114 16.08 -13.19 -18.55
N LYS A 115 15.15 -13.37 -19.50
CA LYS A 115 14.96 -12.45 -20.65
C LYS A 115 14.23 -11.18 -20.26
N LYS A 116 13.30 -11.24 -19.30
CA LYS A 116 12.80 -10.05 -18.62
C LYS A 116 13.89 -9.56 -17.68
N ASN A 117 14.84 -8.78 -18.23
CA ASN A 117 15.53 -7.76 -17.44
C ASN A 117 14.43 -7.03 -16.68
N TRP A 118 14.24 -7.36 -15.41
CA TRP A 118 13.33 -6.68 -14.53
C TRP A 118 13.92 -5.29 -14.41
N LYS A 119 13.56 -4.41 -15.35
CA LYS A 119 13.75 -2.99 -15.19
C LYS A 119 12.87 -2.71 -13.99
N SER A 120 13.49 -2.72 -12.81
CA SER A 120 12.92 -2.12 -11.62
C SER A 120 12.57 -0.73 -12.09
N SER A 121 11.31 -0.53 -12.46
CA SER A 121 10.80 0.80 -12.47
C SER A 121 10.93 1.19 -11.01
N ASN A 122 11.98 1.97 -10.70
CA ASN A 122 11.96 2.92 -9.61
C ASN A 122 10.80 3.88 -9.92
N THR A 123 9.59 3.35 -9.90
CA THR A 123 8.39 4.10 -9.65
C THR A 123 8.51 4.39 -8.17
N THR A 124 9.34 5.38 -7.85
CA THR A 124 9.21 6.18 -6.64
C THR A 124 7.83 6.81 -6.78
N ARG A 125 6.82 6.02 -6.44
CA ARG A 125 5.41 6.35 -6.53
C ARG A 125 5.23 7.37 -5.41
N GLY A 126 5.26 8.65 -5.77
CA GLY A 126 5.31 9.81 -4.88
C GLY A 126 4.05 9.99 -4.03
N GLY A 127 3.73 9.01 -3.19
CA GLY A 127 2.66 9.06 -2.18
C GLY A 127 3.16 9.31 -0.75
N GLY A 128 4.48 9.20 -0.51
CA GLY A 128 5.05 9.39 0.83
C GLY A 128 4.88 10.82 1.36
N GLY A 129 4.96 11.83 0.49
CA GLY A 129 4.82 13.23 0.89
C GLY A 129 3.41 13.58 1.37
N SER A 130 2.36 13.10 0.68
CA SER A 130 0.97 13.34 1.10
C SER A 130 0.61 12.58 2.38
N PHE A 131 1.10 11.35 2.53
CA PHE A 131 0.93 10.58 3.76
C PHE A 131 1.65 11.25 4.95
N PHE A 132 2.90 11.67 4.76
CA PHE A 132 3.64 12.40 5.80
C PHE A 132 2.92 13.69 6.20
N MET A 133 2.42 14.47 5.25
CA MET A 133 1.64 15.68 5.53
C MET A 133 0.35 15.39 6.29
N PHE A 134 -0.31 14.26 6.02
CA PHE A 134 -1.47 13.80 6.78
C PHE A 134 -1.11 13.46 8.24
N ILE A 135 0.04 12.81 8.47
CA ILE A 135 0.55 12.56 9.83
C ILE A 135 0.85 13.87 10.56
N VAL A 136 1.53 14.82 9.91
CA VAL A 136 1.81 16.14 10.51
C VAL A 136 0.51 16.87 10.86
N PHE A 137 -0.49 16.82 9.98
CA PHE A 137 -1.80 17.39 10.24
C PHE A 137 -2.46 16.76 11.48
N ILE A 138 -2.45 15.43 11.60
CA ILE A 138 -2.94 14.72 12.79
C ILE A 138 -2.22 15.20 14.06
N ILE A 139 -0.89 15.33 14.02
CA ILE A 139 -0.09 15.80 15.16
C ILE A 139 -0.48 17.23 15.58
N VAL A 140 -0.67 18.15 14.62
CA VAL A 140 -1.09 19.52 14.92
C VAL A 140 -2.45 19.55 15.62
N VAL A 141 -3.44 18.80 15.09
CA VAL A 141 -4.77 18.71 15.69
C VAL A 141 -4.72 18.11 17.10
N ALA A 142 -3.84 17.14 17.33
CA ALA A 142 -3.63 16.52 18.64
C ALA A 142 -3.00 17.50 19.64
N ILE A 143 -1.98 18.28 19.25
CA ILE A 143 -1.36 19.30 20.11
C ILE A 143 -2.36 20.38 20.51
N GLU A 144 -3.29 20.72 19.62
CA GLU A 144 -4.34 21.71 19.87
C GLU A 144 -5.53 21.17 20.68
N GLY A 145 -5.48 19.89 21.08
CA GLY A 145 -6.52 19.25 21.91
C GLY A 145 -7.84 19.01 21.19
N LYS A 146 -7.90 19.18 19.88
CA LYS A 146 -9.13 19.04 19.08
C LYS A 146 -9.30 17.65 18.44
N TRP A 147 -8.46 16.70 18.85
CA TRP A 147 -8.43 15.33 18.36
C TRP A 147 -9.78 14.60 18.46
N GLY A 148 -10.40 14.66 19.64
CA GLY A 148 -11.70 14.04 19.93
C GLY A 148 -12.90 14.93 19.60
N THR A 149 -12.67 16.15 19.10
CA THR A 149 -13.76 17.08 18.78
C THR A 149 -14.48 16.62 17.51
N GLY A 150 -15.82 16.52 17.58
CA GLY A 150 -16.65 16.17 16.43
C GLY A 150 -16.53 17.20 15.31
N PHE A 151 -16.60 16.74 14.05
CA PHE A 151 -16.45 17.59 12.88
C PHE A 151 -17.52 18.67 12.78
N SER A 152 -18.72 18.44 13.32
CA SER A 152 -19.79 19.45 13.43
C SER A 152 -19.40 20.70 14.21
N LEU A 153 -18.46 20.57 15.17
CA LEU A 153 -18.04 21.67 16.04
C LEU A 153 -16.82 22.43 15.47
N LEU A 154 -16.16 21.88 14.45
CA LEU A 154 -14.96 22.46 13.86
C LEU A 154 -15.31 23.17 12.55
N PRO A 155 -15.03 24.48 12.42
CA PRO A 155 -15.27 25.18 11.18
C PRO A 155 -14.30 24.67 10.10
N TYR A 156 -14.73 24.67 8.84
CA TYR A 156 -13.86 24.28 7.71
C TYR A 156 -12.53 25.04 7.69
N SER A 157 -12.55 26.33 8.07
CA SER A 157 -11.34 27.16 8.18
C SER A 157 -10.29 26.57 9.12
N TYR A 158 -10.71 25.88 10.18
CA TYR A 158 -9.80 25.20 11.10
C TYR A 158 -8.93 24.16 10.38
N PHE A 159 -9.54 23.32 9.54
CA PHE A 159 -8.81 22.29 8.79
C PHE A 159 -7.77 22.92 7.86
N VAL A 160 -8.16 23.96 7.13
CA VAL A 160 -7.25 24.68 6.22
C VAL A 160 -6.07 25.26 7.00
N TRP A 161 -6.33 25.95 8.11
CA TRP A 161 -5.27 26.54 8.93
C TRP A 161 -4.37 25.49 9.60
N ALA A 162 -4.92 24.37 10.05
CA ALA A 162 -4.13 23.26 10.60
C ALA A 162 -3.18 22.67 9.53
N TYR A 163 -3.64 22.53 8.28
CA TYR A 163 -2.78 22.13 7.15
C TYR A 163 -1.68 23.14 6.86
N PHE A 164 -2.00 24.44 6.80
CA PHE A 164 -0.99 25.48 6.61
C PHE A 164 0.05 25.48 7.74
N ARG A 165 -0.41 25.33 8.98
CA ARG A 165 0.46 25.27 10.16
C ARG A 165 1.38 24.05 10.11
N GLY A 166 0.85 22.88 9.73
CA GLY A 166 1.64 21.67 9.53
C GLY A 166 2.67 21.82 8.42
N PHE A 167 2.30 22.45 7.30
CA PHE A 167 3.22 22.71 6.19
C PHE A 167 4.35 23.65 6.61
N LEU A 168 4.02 24.71 7.34
CA LEU A 168 4.99 25.68 7.87
C LEU A 168 5.99 24.99 8.81
N TRP A 169 5.52 24.22 9.79
CA TRP A 169 6.40 23.48 10.70
C TRP A 169 7.27 22.46 9.98
N THR A 170 6.71 21.74 9.00
CA THR A 170 7.47 20.80 8.16
C THR A 170 8.57 21.51 7.38
N GLY A 171 8.25 22.66 6.77
CA GLY A 171 9.20 23.49 6.06
C GLY A 171 10.32 24.02 6.96
N ILE A 172 10.03 24.36 8.21
CA ILE A 172 11.06 24.76 9.19
C ILE A 172 11.96 23.57 9.54
N ILE A 173 11.37 22.43 9.93
CA ILE A 173 12.11 21.26 10.43
C ILE A 173 12.96 20.61 9.33
N ILE A 174 12.45 20.54 8.10
CA ILE A 174 13.16 19.89 6.98
C ILE A 174 13.94 20.92 6.15
N GLY A 175 13.36 22.10 5.92
CA GLY A 175 13.96 23.12 5.06
C GLY A 175 15.22 23.74 5.64
N ILE A 176 15.26 24.04 6.94
CA ILE A 176 16.46 24.63 7.56
C ILE A 176 17.67 23.68 7.47
N PRO A 177 17.56 22.39 7.85
CA PRO A 177 18.65 21.44 7.65
C PRO A 177 19.08 21.27 6.20
N ILE A 178 18.13 21.25 5.24
CA ILE A 178 18.46 21.16 3.81
C ILE A 178 19.27 22.38 3.37
N VAL A 179 18.86 23.59 3.73
CA VAL A 179 19.59 24.81 3.37
C VAL A 179 21.01 24.76 3.95
N ILE A 180 21.16 24.40 5.23
CA ILE A 180 22.48 24.26 5.87
C ILE A 180 23.33 23.22 5.12
N ALA A 181 22.77 22.03 4.85
CA ALA A 181 23.48 20.95 4.17
C ALA A 181 23.93 21.35 2.75
N VAL A 182 23.07 22.04 1.99
CA VAL A 182 23.37 22.53 0.65
C VAL A 182 24.46 23.60 0.68
N THR A 183 24.38 24.54 1.62
CA THR A 183 25.41 25.57 1.78
C THR A 183 26.76 24.95 2.15
N VAL A 184 26.80 24.02 3.11
CA VAL A 184 28.04 23.31 3.50
C VAL A 184 28.61 22.51 2.33
N TRP A 185 27.77 21.78 1.58
CA TRP A 185 28.18 21.02 0.40
C TRP A 185 28.74 21.93 -0.70
N TYR A 186 28.11 23.07 -0.96
CA TYR A 186 28.56 24.02 -1.97
C TYR A 186 29.94 24.60 -1.62
N LEU A 187 30.16 24.95 -0.35
CA LEU A 187 31.44 25.49 0.12
C LEU A 187 32.57 24.44 0.06
N THR A 188 32.30 23.19 0.46
CA THR A 188 33.29 22.08 0.38
C THR A 188 33.57 21.62 -1.05
N LYS A 189 32.62 21.76 -1.97
CA LYS A 189 32.85 21.48 -3.40
C LYS A 189 33.68 22.56 -4.07
N LYS A 190 33.56 23.81 -3.62
CA LYS A 190 34.38 24.94 -4.12
C LYS A 190 35.83 24.82 -3.67
N SER A 191 36.08 24.48 -2.40
CA SER A 191 37.45 24.29 -1.91
C SER A 191 38.21 23.15 -2.61
N LYS A 192 37.51 22.08 -3.02
CA LYS A 192 38.10 20.97 -3.79
C LYS A 192 38.38 21.26 -5.27
N LYS A 193 37.94 22.41 -5.80
CA LYS A 193 38.21 22.83 -7.19
C LYS A 193 39.36 23.82 -7.31
N GLU A 194 39.81 24.37 -6.19
CA GLU A 194 40.88 25.38 -6.11
C GLU A 194 42.24 24.75 -5.70
N GLU A 195 42.25 23.44 -5.39
CA GLU A 195 43.44 22.56 -5.35
C GLU A 195 43.56 21.76 -6.65
#